data_AF-R9LGA1-F1
#
_entry.id   AF-R9LGA1-F1
#
_cell.length_a   1.000
_cell.length_b   1.000
_cell.length_c   1.000
_cell.angle_alpha   90.00
_cell.angle_beta   90.00
_cell.angle_gamma   90.00
#
_symmetry.space_group_name_H-M   'P 1'
#
loop_
_entity.id
_entity.type
_entity.pdbx_description
1 polymer ?
#
loop_
_entity_poly.entity_id
_entity_poly.type
_entity_poly.pdbx_seq_one_letter_code
_entity_poly.pdbx_strand_id
1 'polypeptide(L)'
;MAKKKLPGHFCKVCGMRKSNESFSGRGHAAHICKACSRLSPARQAEEMTLRRLENLPLRRLSESEMTWLKNRTHDHRPDVKSLACMVYAQRFPRQVRNQKKQELSIQTLKLNIDGDICDPYGDPVYIRESYQVSRTSSAVVRIQQDGTSQTVSPPPKILNKLLKWTVHTLEIFWWREDYCGPADVDSEDAESPLWSAHVEYSNGEIQDMGSADDVPDPVLELLSALAELFE
;
A
#
# COMPACT_ATOMS: atom_id res chain seq x y z
N MET A 1 29.73 -41.73 -34.86
CA MET A 1 29.10 -41.19 -33.64
C MET A 1 28.96 -39.68 -33.77
N ALA A 2 27.74 -39.15 -33.80
CA ALA A 2 27.54 -37.71 -33.88
C ALA A 2 27.96 -37.06 -32.54
N LYS A 3 29.00 -36.20 -32.57
CA LYS A 3 29.39 -35.40 -31.41
C LYS A 3 28.18 -34.59 -30.97
N LYS A 4 27.65 -34.86 -29.77
CA LYS A 4 26.59 -34.03 -29.15
C LYS A 4 27.13 -32.60 -29.11
N LYS A 5 26.56 -31.69 -29.91
CA LYS A 5 26.93 -30.27 -29.89
C LYS A 5 26.71 -29.79 -28.46
N LEU A 6 27.79 -29.42 -27.77
CA LEU A 6 27.72 -28.88 -26.42
C LEU A 6 26.74 -27.70 -26.44
N PRO A 7 25.75 -27.67 -25.53
CA PRO A 7 24.75 -26.63 -25.55
C PRO A 7 25.47 -25.29 -25.29
N GLY A 8 25.21 -24.29 -26.14
CA GLY A 8 25.97 -23.03 -26.17
C GLY A 8 26.05 -22.28 -24.83
N HIS A 9 26.82 -21.19 -24.74
CA HIS A 9 26.96 -20.40 -23.51
C HIS A 9 25.97 -19.23 -23.46
N PHE A 10 25.54 -18.87 -22.25
CA PHE A 10 24.70 -17.69 -22.01
C PHE A 10 25.56 -16.43 -21.95
N CYS A 11 25.15 -15.37 -22.67
CA CYS A 11 25.77 -14.06 -22.57
C CYS A 11 24.99 -13.15 -21.62
N LYS A 12 25.65 -12.62 -20.59
CA LYS A 12 25.01 -11.76 -19.58
C LYS A 12 24.62 -10.36 -20.06
N VAL A 13 25.23 -9.88 -21.15
CA VAL A 13 24.95 -8.54 -21.71
C VAL A 13 23.68 -8.58 -22.56
N CYS A 14 23.64 -9.43 -23.59
CA CYS A 14 22.47 -9.52 -24.47
C CYS A 14 21.38 -10.49 -24.00
N GLY A 15 21.64 -11.31 -22.97
CA GLY A 15 20.67 -12.25 -22.42
C GLY A 15 20.38 -13.48 -23.30
N MET A 16 21.15 -13.71 -24.36
CA MET A 16 20.93 -14.83 -25.29
C MET A 16 21.92 -15.97 -25.07
N ARG A 17 21.46 -17.20 -25.27
CA ARG A 17 22.33 -18.37 -25.42
C ARG A 17 22.93 -18.37 -26.83
N LYS A 18 24.26 -18.37 -26.93
CA LYS A 18 25.02 -18.30 -28.19
C LYS A 18 25.95 -19.50 -28.32
N SER A 19 26.36 -19.84 -29.55
CA SER A 19 27.31 -20.93 -29.79
C SER A 19 28.67 -20.66 -29.15
N ASN A 20 29.44 -21.71 -28.84
CA ASN A 20 30.76 -21.56 -28.20
C ASN A 20 31.73 -20.72 -29.05
N GLU A 21 31.59 -20.78 -30.38
CA GLU A 21 32.38 -19.99 -31.34
C GLU A 21 32.05 -18.48 -31.29
N SER A 22 30.87 -18.13 -30.77
CA SER A 22 30.44 -16.74 -30.59
C SER A 22 31.12 -16.05 -29.41
N PHE A 23 31.95 -16.76 -28.65
CA PHE A 23 32.72 -16.23 -27.52
C PHE A 23 34.22 -16.33 -27.81
N SER A 24 35.00 -15.39 -27.28
CA SER A 24 36.47 -15.47 -27.26
C SER A 24 36.95 -16.16 -25.97
N GLY A 25 38.21 -16.58 -25.87
CA GLY A 25 38.72 -17.24 -24.64
C GLY A 25 38.49 -16.40 -23.37
N ARG A 26 38.80 -15.09 -23.43
CA ARG A 26 38.49 -14.13 -22.35
C ARG A 26 36.98 -13.87 -22.20
N GLY A 27 36.24 -13.82 -23.31
CA GLY A 27 34.79 -13.62 -23.30
C GLY A 27 34.00 -14.81 -22.71
N HIS A 28 34.51 -16.04 -22.85
CA HIS A 28 33.96 -17.24 -22.21
C HIS A 28 33.99 -17.12 -20.69
N ALA A 29 35.15 -16.78 -20.12
CA ALA A 29 35.29 -16.58 -18.67
C ALA A 29 34.39 -15.46 -18.13
N ALA A 30 34.20 -14.38 -18.91
CA ALA A 30 33.35 -13.26 -18.51
C ALA A 30 31.85 -13.46 -18.81
N HIS A 31 31.47 -14.53 -19.52
CA HIS A 31 30.14 -14.73 -20.10
C HIS A 31 29.68 -13.59 -21.02
N ILE A 32 30.59 -13.07 -21.86
CA ILE A 32 30.35 -11.98 -22.81
C ILE A 32 30.67 -12.45 -24.22
N CYS A 33 29.67 -12.44 -25.12
CA CYS A 33 29.87 -12.83 -26.52
C CYS A 33 30.70 -11.78 -27.28
N LYS A 34 31.31 -12.18 -28.40
CA LYS A 34 32.16 -11.33 -29.25
C LYS A 34 31.48 -10.06 -29.72
N ALA A 35 30.16 -10.09 -29.95
CA ALA A 35 29.39 -8.91 -30.34
C ALA A 35 29.30 -7.92 -29.17
N CYS A 36 28.90 -8.39 -27.99
CA CYS A 36 28.79 -7.56 -26.79
C CYS A 36 30.14 -7.07 -26.28
N SER A 37 31.23 -7.81 -26.48
CA SER A 37 32.57 -7.37 -26.06
C SER A 37 33.09 -6.17 -26.84
N ARG A 38 32.50 -5.85 -28.00
CA ARG A 38 32.82 -4.65 -28.79
C ARG A 38 32.09 -3.40 -28.30
N LEU A 39 31.07 -3.54 -27.46
CA LEU A 39 30.36 -2.41 -26.87
C LEU A 39 31.24 -1.71 -25.83
N SER A 40 31.02 -0.41 -25.62
CA SER A 40 31.70 0.31 -24.54
C SER A 40 31.30 -0.27 -23.17
N PRO A 41 32.17 -0.19 -22.15
CA PRO A 41 31.85 -0.66 -20.81
C PRO A 41 30.56 -0.06 -20.24
N ALA A 42 30.30 1.22 -20.53
CA ALA A 42 29.08 1.91 -20.12
C ALA A 42 27.81 1.28 -20.74
N ARG A 43 27.82 1.01 -22.05
CA ARG A 43 26.71 0.34 -22.73
C ARG A 43 26.52 -1.09 -22.28
N GLN A 44 27.60 -1.84 -22.06
CA GLN A 44 27.50 -3.19 -21.49
C GLN A 44 26.86 -3.16 -20.10
N ALA A 45 27.23 -2.21 -19.24
CA ALA A 45 26.67 -2.05 -17.91
C ALA A 45 25.20 -1.66 -17.92
N GLU A 46 24.78 -0.79 -18.84
CA GLU A 46 23.39 -0.44 -19.10
C GLU A 46 22.55 -1.66 -19.48
N GLU A 47 22.96 -2.38 -20.53
CA GLU A 47 22.29 -3.60 -21.01
C GLU A 47 22.17 -4.66 -19.90
N MET A 48 23.26 -4.94 -19.18
CA MET A 48 23.22 -5.88 -18.05
C MET A 48 22.24 -5.44 -16.94
N THR A 49 22.11 -4.13 -16.71
CA THR A 49 21.19 -3.58 -15.71
C THR A 49 19.74 -3.76 -16.18
N LEU A 50 19.44 -3.39 -17.43
CA LEU A 50 18.12 -3.55 -18.04
C LEU A 50 17.71 -5.03 -18.03
N ARG A 51 18.58 -5.93 -18.47
CA ARG A 51 18.32 -7.38 -18.42
C ARG A 51 18.03 -7.89 -17.02
N ARG A 52 18.74 -7.38 -16.00
CA ARG A 52 18.48 -7.76 -14.62
C ARG A 52 17.12 -7.26 -14.13
N LEU A 53 16.68 -6.07 -14.55
CA LEU A 53 15.35 -5.53 -14.25
C LEU A 53 14.24 -6.34 -14.93
N GLU A 54 14.42 -6.71 -16.20
CA GLU A 54 13.46 -7.55 -16.95
C GLU A 54 13.33 -8.95 -16.34
N ASN A 55 14.44 -9.53 -15.87
CA ASN A 55 14.50 -10.90 -15.35
C ASN A 55 14.53 -10.94 -13.81
N LEU A 56 13.99 -9.92 -13.16
CA LEU A 56 13.97 -9.85 -11.71
C LEU A 56 13.10 -11.00 -11.15
N PRO A 57 13.55 -11.76 -10.13
CA PRO A 57 12.84 -12.96 -9.68
C PRO A 57 11.40 -12.64 -9.27
N LEU A 58 10.43 -13.47 -9.65
CA LEU A 58 9.02 -13.30 -9.27
C LEU A 58 8.76 -13.60 -7.78
N ARG A 59 9.68 -14.30 -7.11
CA ARG A 59 9.64 -14.53 -5.67
C ARG A 59 9.77 -13.24 -4.86
N ARG A 60 9.55 -13.35 -3.54
CA ARG A 60 9.92 -12.29 -2.58
C ARG A 60 11.40 -11.94 -2.77
N LEU A 61 11.66 -10.65 -2.92
CA LEU A 61 13.02 -10.13 -3.06
C LEU A 61 13.72 -10.14 -1.71
N SER A 62 15.02 -10.44 -1.73
CA SER A 62 15.87 -10.21 -0.57
C SER A 62 16.02 -8.71 -0.31
N GLU A 63 16.47 -8.35 0.89
CA GLU A 63 16.76 -6.96 1.24
C GLU A 63 17.79 -6.31 0.30
N SER A 64 18.81 -7.07 -0.12
CA SER A 64 19.82 -6.62 -1.08
C SER A 64 19.24 -6.42 -2.49
N GLU A 65 18.34 -7.28 -2.95
CA GLU A 65 17.64 -7.14 -4.23
C GLU A 65 16.71 -5.93 -4.22
N MET A 66 15.96 -5.74 -3.14
CA MET A 66 15.07 -4.59 -2.95
C MET A 66 15.85 -3.28 -2.92
N THR A 67 16.94 -3.22 -2.16
CA THR A 67 17.81 -2.04 -2.08
C THR A 67 18.45 -1.74 -3.43
N TRP A 68 18.90 -2.78 -4.15
CA TRP A 68 19.44 -2.61 -5.50
C TRP A 68 18.41 -2.00 -6.46
N LEU A 69 17.18 -2.53 -6.47
CA LEU A 69 16.09 -2.04 -7.31
C LEU A 69 15.70 -0.60 -6.94
N LYS A 70 15.54 -0.30 -5.65
CA LYS A 70 15.25 1.06 -5.14
C LYS A 70 16.32 2.07 -5.56
N ASN A 71 17.58 1.68 -5.57
CA ASN A 71 18.65 2.56 -6.04
C ASN A 71 18.58 2.79 -7.56
N ARG A 72 18.06 1.84 -8.34
CA ARG A 72 17.91 2.00 -9.80
C ARG A 72 16.74 2.92 -10.20
N THR A 73 15.76 3.15 -9.33
CA THR A 73 14.70 4.13 -9.60
C THR A 73 15.22 5.59 -9.63
N HIS A 74 16.47 5.80 -9.20
CA HIS A 74 17.17 7.09 -9.24
C HIS A 74 18.42 7.05 -10.13
N ASP A 75 18.52 6.09 -11.05
CA ASP A 75 19.67 5.97 -11.95
C ASP A 75 19.75 7.16 -12.92
N HIS A 76 20.97 7.53 -13.34
CA HIS A 76 21.19 8.64 -14.28
C HIS A 76 20.84 8.25 -15.73
N ARG A 77 20.83 6.94 -16.03
CA ARG A 77 20.46 6.42 -17.35
C ARG A 77 18.93 6.37 -17.47
N PRO A 78 18.32 7.05 -18.44
CA PRO A 78 16.87 7.24 -18.50
C PRO A 78 16.11 5.91 -18.67
N ASP A 79 16.58 5.02 -19.53
CA ASP A 79 15.90 3.74 -19.79
C ASP A 79 15.94 2.83 -18.56
N VAL A 80 17.09 2.78 -17.88
CA VAL A 80 17.25 2.03 -16.62
C VAL A 80 16.33 2.60 -15.54
N LYS A 81 16.31 3.93 -15.39
CA LYS A 81 15.47 4.61 -14.41
C LYS A 81 13.99 4.32 -14.66
N SER A 82 13.54 4.50 -15.91
CA SER A 82 12.16 4.28 -16.32
C SER A 82 11.72 2.83 -16.04
N LEU A 83 12.48 1.85 -16.52
CA LEU A 83 12.19 0.44 -16.29
C LEU A 83 12.23 0.07 -14.80
N ALA A 84 13.19 0.59 -14.04
CA ALA A 84 13.27 0.36 -12.61
C ALA A 84 12.05 0.94 -11.88
N CYS A 85 11.59 2.14 -12.21
CA CYS A 85 10.39 2.73 -11.65
C CYS A 85 9.14 1.88 -11.95
N MET A 86 8.97 1.42 -13.19
CA MET A 86 7.86 0.53 -13.56
C MET A 86 7.89 -0.80 -12.79
N VAL A 87 9.03 -1.48 -12.78
CA VAL A 87 9.21 -2.75 -12.06
C VAL A 87 8.97 -2.55 -10.56
N TYR A 88 9.48 -1.45 -9.98
CA TYR A 88 9.31 -1.15 -8.58
C TYR A 88 7.84 -0.90 -8.22
N ALA A 89 7.11 -0.12 -9.01
CA ALA A 89 5.68 0.10 -8.82
C ALA A 89 4.87 -1.20 -8.90
N GLN A 90 5.19 -2.08 -9.87
CA GLN A 90 4.55 -3.39 -9.99
C GLN A 90 4.84 -4.32 -8.80
N ARG A 91 6.06 -4.30 -8.27
CA ARG A 91 6.45 -5.16 -7.13
C ARG A 91 5.94 -4.64 -5.80
N PHE A 92 5.77 -3.34 -5.67
CA PHE A 92 5.36 -2.68 -4.43
C PHE A 92 4.18 -1.74 -4.68
N PRO A 93 3.01 -2.25 -5.11
CA PRO A 93 1.86 -1.43 -5.50
C PRO A 93 1.35 -0.56 -4.34
N ARG A 94 1.50 -1.04 -3.11
CA ARG A 94 1.08 -0.32 -1.89
C ARG A 94 2.18 0.57 -1.31
N GLN A 95 3.31 0.79 -1.98
CA GLN A 95 4.39 1.54 -1.36
C GLN A 95 4.10 3.03 -1.21
N VAL A 96 3.60 3.68 -2.26
CA VAL A 96 3.18 5.09 -2.19
C VAL A 96 2.13 5.23 -1.09
N ARG A 97 1.21 4.26 -1.03
CA ARG A 97 0.20 4.14 0.03
C ARG A 97 0.82 4.07 1.42
N ASN A 98 1.76 3.15 1.62
CA ASN A 98 2.43 2.92 2.89
C ASN A 98 3.32 4.10 3.30
N GLN A 99 3.96 4.80 2.36
CA GLN A 99 4.73 6.01 2.66
C GLN A 99 3.82 7.12 3.15
N LYS A 100 2.72 7.38 2.45
CA LYS A 100 1.72 8.38 2.88
C LYS A 100 1.21 8.06 4.29
N LYS A 101 0.88 6.79 4.57
CA LYS A 101 0.44 6.35 5.92
C LYS A 101 1.43 6.71 7.04
N GLN A 102 2.75 6.69 6.79
CA GLN A 102 3.74 7.04 7.81
C GLN A 102 3.76 8.53 8.16
N GLU A 103 3.24 9.38 7.27
CA GLU A 103 3.15 10.83 7.46
C GLU A 103 1.84 11.23 8.16
N LEU A 104 0.89 10.29 8.27
CA LEU A 104 -0.43 10.53 8.82
C LEU A 104 -0.47 10.24 10.33
N SER A 105 -0.98 11.21 11.06
CA SER A 105 -1.23 11.10 12.49
C SER A 105 -2.59 11.70 12.77
N ILE A 106 -3.56 10.89 13.20
CA ILE A 106 -4.90 11.39 13.52
C ILE A 106 -4.82 12.32 14.73
N GLN A 107 -5.45 13.47 14.59
CA GLN A 107 -5.59 14.51 15.60
C GLN A 107 -7.00 14.49 16.21
N THR A 108 -8.01 14.46 15.32
CA THR A 108 -9.43 14.38 15.68
C THR A 108 -10.07 13.31 14.80
N LEU A 109 -10.89 12.45 15.40
CA LEU A 109 -11.72 11.48 14.67
C LEU A 109 -13.14 11.59 15.19
N LYS A 110 -14.10 11.72 14.27
CA LYS A 110 -15.53 11.62 14.55
C LYS A 110 -16.07 10.46 13.73
N LEU A 111 -16.80 9.56 14.37
CA LEU A 111 -17.49 8.45 13.72
C LEU A 111 -18.96 8.53 14.13
N ASN A 112 -19.87 8.44 13.17
CA ASN A 112 -21.30 8.39 13.38
C ASN A 112 -21.86 7.17 12.66
N ILE A 113 -22.68 6.40 13.34
CA ILE A 113 -23.41 5.27 12.76
C ILE A 113 -24.86 5.41 13.17
N ASP A 114 -25.75 5.27 12.19
CA ASP A 114 -27.20 5.35 12.30
C ASP A 114 -27.80 4.34 11.33
N GLY A 115 -27.78 3.06 11.71
CA GLY A 115 -28.18 1.98 10.82
C GLY A 115 -28.17 0.59 11.47
N ASP A 116 -28.64 -0.40 10.72
CA ASP A 116 -28.60 -1.80 11.12
C ASP A 116 -27.19 -2.38 10.91
N ILE A 117 -26.64 -2.99 11.96
CA ILE A 117 -25.36 -3.71 11.92
C ILE A 117 -25.61 -5.17 12.25
N CYS A 118 -24.96 -6.09 11.54
CA CYS A 118 -25.00 -7.50 11.91
C CYS A 118 -24.22 -7.77 13.20
N ASP A 119 -24.87 -8.44 14.15
CA ASP A 119 -24.20 -8.96 15.33
C ASP A 119 -23.31 -10.19 14.98
N PRO A 120 -22.56 -10.77 15.94
CA PRO A 120 -21.73 -11.96 15.70
C PRO A 120 -22.50 -13.21 15.21
N TYR A 121 -23.83 -13.24 15.35
CA TYR A 121 -24.71 -14.31 14.89
C TYR A 121 -25.31 -14.01 13.51
N GLY A 122 -25.10 -12.81 12.97
CA GLY A 122 -25.63 -12.34 11.70
C GLY A 122 -27.01 -11.71 11.80
N ASP A 123 -27.52 -11.48 13.01
CA ASP A 123 -28.81 -10.84 13.23
C ASP A 123 -28.65 -9.31 13.14
N PRO A 124 -29.53 -8.60 12.41
CA PRO A 124 -29.45 -7.14 12.29
C PRO A 124 -29.83 -6.47 13.61
N VAL A 125 -28.98 -5.58 14.07
CA VAL A 125 -29.15 -4.77 15.28
C VAL A 125 -29.03 -3.30 14.92
N TYR A 126 -30.10 -2.55 15.15
CA TYR A 126 -30.13 -1.11 14.91
C TYR A 126 -29.28 -0.36 15.94
N ILE A 127 -28.27 0.37 15.48
CA ILE A 127 -27.36 1.16 16.30
C ILE A 127 -27.40 2.62 15.80
N ARG A 128 -27.57 3.55 16.75
CA ARG A 128 -27.43 4.99 16.52
C ARG A 128 -26.46 5.56 17.56
N GLU A 129 -25.19 5.63 17.20
CA GLU A 129 -24.11 6.06 18.08
C GLU A 129 -23.13 6.96 17.36
N SER A 130 -22.57 7.92 18.10
CA SER A 130 -21.44 8.71 17.61
C SER A 130 -20.30 8.74 18.60
N TYR A 131 -19.09 8.76 18.07
CA TYR A 131 -17.84 8.78 18.80
C TYR A 131 -17.04 9.99 18.36
N GLN A 132 -16.53 10.75 19.32
CA GLN A 132 -15.57 11.83 19.08
C GLN A 132 -14.29 11.56 19.87
N VAL A 133 -13.21 11.37 19.13
CA VAL A 133 -11.88 11.09 19.67
C VAL A 133 -11.02 12.33 19.45
N SER A 134 -10.42 12.84 20.52
CA SER A 134 -9.52 14.00 20.49
C SER A 134 -8.16 13.63 21.07
N ARG A 135 -7.12 13.73 20.25
CA ARG A 135 -5.76 13.36 20.66
C ARG A 135 -5.15 14.33 21.67
N THR A 136 -5.36 15.64 21.49
CA THR A 136 -4.77 16.67 22.38
C THR A 136 -5.33 16.56 23.80
N SER A 137 -6.63 16.37 23.94
CA SER A 137 -7.29 16.23 25.24
C SER A 137 -7.25 14.79 25.78
N SER A 138 -6.72 13.82 25.02
CA SER A 138 -6.81 12.38 25.32
C SER A 138 -8.22 11.93 25.72
N ALA A 139 -9.24 12.46 25.06
CA ALA A 139 -10.64 12.22 25.41
C ALA A 139 -11.36 11.48 24.29
N VAL A 140 -12.20 10.53 24.67
CA VAL A 140 -13.15 9.85 23.80
C VAL A 140 -14.55 10.10 24.36
N VAL A 141 -15.40 10.71 23.54
CA VAL A 141 -16.81 10.97 23.85
C VAL A 141 -17.65 9.99 23.04
N ARG A 142 -18.56 9.28 23.69
CA ARG A 142 -19.59 8.45 23.05
C ARG A 142 -20.94 9.11 23.29
N ILE A 143 -21.76 9.21 22.26
CA ILE A 143 -23.14 9.69 22.33
C ILE A 143 -24.02 8.54 21.82
N GLN A 144 -24.94 8.09 22.67
CA GLN A 144 -25.83 6.96 22.40
C GLN A 144 -27.18 7.41 21.81
N GLN A 145 -28.04 6.45 21.47
CA GLN A 145 -29.36 6.68 20.84
C GLN A 145 -30.26 7.62 21.64
N ASP A 146 -30.16 7.58 22.97
CA ASP A 146 -30.93 8.38 23.92
C ASP A 146 -30.38 9.82 24.09
N GLY A 147 -29.31 10.15 23.38
CA GLY A 147 -28.60 11.42 23.51
C GLY A 147 -27.67 11.48 24.73
N THR A 148 -27.53 10.39 25.50
CA THR A 148 -26.62 10.35 26.64
C THR A 148 -25.18 10.40 26.15
N SER A 149 -24.44 11.41 26.63
CA SER A 149 -23.01 11.53 26.37
C SER A 149 -22.18 10.95 27.51
N GLN A 150 -21.31 9.99 27.19
CA GLN A 150 -20.29 9.47 28.10
C GLN A 150 -18.91 9.94 27.62
N THR A 151 -18.03 10.29 28.55
CA THR A 151 -16.66 10.69 28.23
C THR A 151 -15.67 9.86 29.02
N VAL A 152 -14.72 9.25 28.33
CA VAL A 152 -13.60 8.53 28.93
C VAL A 152 -12.30 9.21 28.54
N SER A 153 -11.33 9.20 29.47
CA SER A 153 -9.98 9.72 29.24
C SER A 153 -9.00 8.55 29.23
N PRO A 154 -8.89 7.78 28.13
CA PRO A 154 -8.01 6.63 28.07
C PRO A 154 -6.54 7.05 28.25
N PRO A 155 -5.68 6.18 28.81
CA PRO A 155 -4.25 6.42 28.86
C PRO A 155 -3.69 6.79 27.48
N PRO A 156 -2.83 7.82 27.36
CA PRO A 156 -2.34 8.29 26.06
C PRO A 156 -1.67 7.20 25.21
N LYS A 157 -1.06 6.19 25.85
CA LYS A 157 -0.46 5.04 25.15
C LYS A 157 -1.51 4.19 24.43
N ILE A 158 -2.66 3.95 25.05
CA ILE A 158 -3.76 3.17 24.49
C ILE A 158 -4.39 3.95 23.33
N LEU A 159 -4.68 5.24 23.55
CA LEU A 159 -5.23 6.11 22.52
C LEU A 159 -4.32 6.22 21.29
N ASN A 160 -3.02 6.45 21.50
CA ASN A 160 -2.06 6.49 20.39
C ASN A 160 -1.97 5.16 19.64
N LYS A 161 -2.13 4.02 20.33
CA LYS A 161 -2.13 2.70 19.69
C LYS A 161 -3.38 2.53 18.82
N LEU A 162 -4.55 2.90 19.34
CA LEU A 162 -5.81 2.86 18.59
C LEU A 162 -5.74 3.74 17.34
N LEU A 163 -5.37 5.02 17.47
CA LEU A 163 -5.27 5.95 16.34
C LEU A 163 -4.25 5.48 15.28
N LYS A 164 -3.12 4.89 15.70
CA LYS A 164 -2.17 4.28 14.76
C LYS A 164 -2.75 3.05 14.09
N TRP A 165 -3.41 2.18 14.83
CA TRP A 165 -4.05 0.98 14.30
C TRP A 165 -5.13 1.33 13.25
N THR A 166 -5.92 2.37 13.51
CA THR A 166 -6.88 2.94 12.54
C THR A 166 -6.23 3.31 11.21
N VAL A 167 -5.08 4.01 11.23
CA VAL A 167 -4.38 4.44 10.00
C VAL A 167 -3.63 3.29 9.32
N HIS A 168 -2.91 2.48 10.10
CA HIS A 168 -1.91 1.55 9.57
C HIS A 168 -2.45 0.14 9.31
N THR A 169 -3.51 -0.26 10.01
CA THR A 169 -4.05 -1.62 9.93
C THR A 169 -5.43 -1.64 9.32
N LEU A 170 -6.34 -0.83 9.84
CA LEU A 170 -7.73 -0.85 9.38
C LEU A 170 -7.91 -0.16 8.02
N GLU A 171 -7.06 0.82 7.70
CA GLU A 171 -7.11 1.57 6.44
C GLU A 171 -8.46 2.29 6.19
N ILE A 172 -9.31 2.44 7.22
CA ILE A 172 -10.72 2.86 7.13
C ILE A 172 -10.92 4.19 6.41
N PHE A 173 -9.89 5.03 6.41
CA PHE A 173 -9.98 6.39 5.94
C PHE A 173 -9.05 6.66 4.76
N TRP A 174 -8.53 5.70 4.00
CA TRP A 174 -7.63 6.07 2.89
C TRP A 174 -7.87 5.20 1.66
N TRP A 175 -7.72 5.81 0.47
CA TRP A 175 -8.03 5.31 -0.88
C TRP A 175 -9.51 5.43 -1.26
N ARG A 176 -9.91 6.61 -1.75
CA ARG A 176 -11.25 6.82 -2.35
C ARG A 176 -11.54 5.78 -3.43
N GLU A 177 -10.51 5.28 -4.10
CA GLU A 177 -10.60 4.21 -5.11
C GLU A 177 -10.99 2.84 -4.54
N ASP A 178 -10.78 2.61 -3.24
CA ASP A 178 -11.11 1.35 -2.57
C ASP A 178 -12.57 1.35 -2.06
N TYR A 179 -13.18 2.54 -1.91
CA TYR A 179 -14.58 2.75 -1.52
C TYR A 179 -15.36 3.24 -2.74
N CYS A 180 -15.74 2.32 -3.62
CA CYS A 180 -16.61 2.61 -4.75
C CYS A 180 -18.02 2.98 -4.26
N GLY A 181 -18.27 4.27 -4.01
CA GLY A 181 -19.60 4.85 -4.09
C GLY A 181 -19.84 5.41 -5.50
N PRO A 182 -21.01 5.22 -6.13
CA PRO A 182 -21.30 5.82 -7.42
C PRO A 182 -21.16 7.34 -7.33
N ALA A 183 -20.35 7.93 -8.22
CA ALA A 183 -20.13 9.37 -8.29
C ALA A 183 -21.34 10.15 -8.86
N ASP A 184 -22.47 9.47 -9.13
CA ASP A 184 -23.58 9.97 -9.93
C ASP A 184 -24.93 9.66 -9.27
N VAL A 185 -25.18 10.19 -8.07
CA VAL A 185 -26.56 10.32 -7.57
C VAL A 185 -26.81 11.80 -7.31
N ASP A 186 -27.67 12.39 -8.12
CA ASP A 186 -28.09 13.79 -8.04
C ASP A 186 -28.51 14.13 -6.60
N SER A 187 -28.02 15.28 -6.12
CA SER A 187 -28.03 15.70 -4.72
C SER A 187 -29.41 16.10 -4.16
N GLU A 188 -30.51 15.68 -4.80
CA GLU A 188 -31.88 16.07 -4.41
C GLU A 188 -32.64 14.99 -3.63
N ASP A 189 -32.15 13.73 -3.60
CA ASP A 189 -32.72 12.60 -2.84
C ASP A 189 -31.66 11.86 -1.99
N ALA A 190 -30.65 12.56 -1.48
CA ALA A 190 -29.59 11.94 -0.67
C ALA A 190 -30.15 11.51 0.70
N GLU A 191 -30.46 10.22 0.83
CA GLU A 191 -30.81 9.56 2.07
C GLU A 191 -29.72 9.82 3.13
N SER A 192 -30.12 9.98 4.41
CA SER A 192 -29.16 10.26 5.48
C SER A 192 -28.15 9.12 5.56
N PRO A 193 -26.83 9.38 5.56
CA PRO A 193 -25.85 8.31 5.48
C PRO A 193 -25.94 7.42 6.73
N LEU A 194 -26.06 6.11 6.52
CA LEU A 194 -26.09 5.09 7.58
C LEU A 194 -24.83 5.16 8.44
N TRP A 195 -23.72 5.61 7.87
CA TRP A 195 -22.53 5.93 8.61
C TRP A 195 -21.79 7.11 8.00
N SER A 196 -21.12 7.88 8.84
CA SER A 196 -20.18 8.90 8.41
C SER A 196 -18.99 8.98 9.33
N ALA A 197 -17.85 9.36 8.77
CA ALA A 197 -16.64 9.57 9.52
C ALA A 197 -15.91 10.80 9.02
N HIS A 198 -15.35 11.54 9.97
CA HIS A 198 -14.58 12.74 9.73
C HIS A 198 -13.27 12.64 10.49
N VAL A 199 -12.16 12.80 9.77
CA VAL A 199 -10.81 12.67 10.33
C VAL A 199 -10.00 13.91 10.01
N GLU A 200 -9.43 14.50 11.06
CA GLU A 200 -8.45 15.57 10.95
C GLU A 200 -7.07 15.03 11.34
N TYR A 201 -6.08 15.29 10.51
CA TYR A 201 -4.70 14.87 10.72
C TYR A 201 -3.86 16.00 11.30
N SER A 202 -2.78 15.64 11.99
CA SER A 202 -1.83 16.60 12.56
C SER A 202 -1.11 17.45 11.51
N ASN A 203 -1.09 17.02 10.24
CA ASN A 203 -0.56 17.79 9.11
C ASN A 203 -1.57 18.80 8.52
N GLY A 204 -2.80 18.85 9.05
CA GLY A 204 -3.88 19.70 8.57
C GLY A 204 -4.71 19.11 7.42
N GLU A 205 -4.38 17.91 6.93
CA GLU A 205 -5.26 17.20 6.00
C GLU A 205 -6.56 16.79 6.72
N ILE A 206 -7.66 16.83 5.99
CA ILE A 206 -9.00 16.43 6.46
C ILE A 206 -9.56 15.40 5.49
N GLN A 207 -10.26 14.40 6.01
CA GLN A 207 -11.01 13.48 5.18
C GLN A 207 -12.38 13.17 5.77
N ASP A 208 -13.38 13.28 4.90
CA ASP A 208 -14.77 12.93 5.16
C ASP A 208 -15.15 11.70 4.34
N MET A 209 -15.90 10.81 4.97
CA MET A 209 -16.43 9.60 4.37
C MET A 209 -17.83 9.32 4.89
N GLY A 210 -18.63 8.63 4.10
CA GLY A 210 -19.91 8.12 4.53
C GLY A 210 -20.66 7.53 3.35
N SER A 211 -21.56 6.60 3.63
CA SER A 211 -22.50 6.07 2.64
C SER A 211 -23.84 5.77 3.30
N ALA A 212 -24.88 5.70 2.49
CA ALA A 212 -26.16 5.08 2.83
C ALA A 212 -26.15 3.55 2.65
N ASP A 213 -25.05 2.99 2.11
CA ASP A 213 -24.85 1.54 2.02
C ASP A 213 -24.35 0.94 3.35
N ASP A 214 -24.22 -0.39 3.36
CA ASP A 214 -23.69 -1.18 4.48
C ASP A 214 -22.39 -0.61 5.06
N VAL A 215 -22.26 -0.71 6.38
CA VAL A 215 -21.08 -0.24 7.11
C VAL A 215 -19.90 -1.19 6.83
N PRO A 216 -18.76 -0.70 6.32
CA PRO A 216 -17.60 -1.55 6.01
C PRO A 216 -17.02 -2.25 7.26
N ASP A 217 -16.56 -3.49 7.12
CA ASP A 217 -15.93 -4.26 8.24
C ASP A 217 -14.88 -3.45 9.02
N PRO A 218 -13.98 -2.69 8.38
CA PRO A 218 -13.00 -1.91 9.14
C PRO A 218 -13.66 -0.83 10.03
N VAL A 219 -14.76 -0.21 9.58
CA VAL A 219 -15.53 0.76 10.39
C VAL A 219 -16.17 0.06 11.59
N LEU A 220 -16.69 -1.15 11.40
CA LEU A 220 -17.25 -1.98 12.48
C LEU A 220 -16.18 -2.39 13.50
N GLU A 221 -14.99 -2.81 13.04
CA GLU A 221 -13.86 -3.11 13.92
C GLU A 221 -13.45 -1.89 14.77
N LEU A 222 -13.45 -0.70 14.17
CA LEU A 222 -13.19 0.54 14.90
C LEU A 222 -14.31 0.87 15.90
N LEU A 223 -15.57 0.67 15.53
CA LEU A 223 -16.71 0.84 16.43
C LEU A 223 -16.56 -0.05 17.66
N SER A 224 -16.29 -1.34 17.48
CA SER A 224 -16.07 -2.29 18.59
C SER A 224 -14.90 -1.85 19.48
N ALA A 225 -13.75 -1.50 18.88
CA ALA A 225 -12.59 -1.05 19.64
C ALA A 225 -12.83 0.26 20.43
N LEU A 226 -13.71 1.14 19.92
CA LEU A 226 -14.11 2.35 20.64
C LEU A 226 -15.11 2.05 21.76
N ALA A 227 -16.04 1.12 21.54
CA ALA A 227 -17.00 0.67 22.56
C ALA A 227 -16.30 0.02 23.76
N GLU A 228 -15.27 -0.80 23.52
CA GLU A 228 -14.43 -1.43 24.57
C GLU A 228 -13.75 -0.43 25.51
N LEU A 229 -13.58 0.84 25.11
CA LEU A 229 -13.02 1.87 26.00
C LEU A 229 -13.97 2.33 27.12
N PHE A 230 -15.25 1.95 27.02
CA PHE A 230 -16.32 2.32 27.96
C PHE A 230 -16.77 1.15 28.83
N GLU A 231 -16.18 -0.04 28.67
CA GLU A 231 -16.38 -1.23 29.52
C GLU A 231 -15.40 -1.25 30.70
#